data_AF-A0A8C2NQI6-F1
#
_entry.id   AF-A0A8C2NQI6-F1
#
_cell.length_a   1.000
_cell.length_b   1.000
_cell.length_c   1.000
_cell.angle_alpha   90.00
_cell.angle_beta   90.00
_cell.angle_gamma   90.00
#
_symmetry.space_group_name_H-M   'P 1'
#
loop_
_entity.id
_entity.type
_entity.pdbx_description
1 polymer ?
#
loop_
_entity_poly.entity_id
_entity_poly.type
_entity_poly.pdbx_seq_one_letter_code
_entity_poly.pdbx_strand_id
1 'polypeptide(L)'
;MPKAKGKTRRQKFGYNVNRKRLNRNARRKAAPRIECSHIRHAWDQTKSVRQNLAEMGLAMDPNRAVPLLKRKVKAMEVDVEERPKELVRKPYVLNDLEAEASLPEKKGNTLSRDLIDYVRYMVENHGENYKVSGSGLAGLGRRYPGPFGV
;
A
#
# COMPACT_ATOMS: atom_id res chain seq x y z
N MET A 1 7.67 -28.41 42.22
CA MET A 1 7.14 -27.74 41.01
C MET A 1 5.66 -28.08 40.85
N PRO A 2 4.73 -27.12 40.79
CA PRO A 2 3.33 -27.45 40.57
C PRO A 2 3.14 -27.85 39.10
N LYS A 3 2.70 -29.08 38.85
CA LYS A 3 2.37 -29.59 37.50
C LYS A 3 1.16 -28.81 36.97
N ALA A 4 1.30 -28.18 35.81
CA ALA A 4 0.19 -27.51 35.14
C ALA A 4 -0.95 -28.52 34.90
N LYS A 5 -2.09 -28.37 35.59
CA LYS A 5 -3.28 -29.17 35.32
C LYS A 5 -3.79 -28.79 33.94
N GLY A 6 -3.51 -29.65 32.96
CA GLY A 6 -4.06 -29.53 31.61
C GLY A 6 -5.59 -29.43 31.67
N LYS A 7 -6.18 -28.58 30.81
CA LYS A 7 -7.64 -28.46 30.66
C LYS A 7 -8.23 -29.79 30.18
N THR A 8 -8.49 -30.71 31.10
CA THR A 8 -9.08 -32.04 30.87
C THR A 8 -10.60 -32.03 30.84
N ARG A 9 -11.23 -30.90 30.45
CA ARG A 9 -12.68 -30.85 30.26
C ARG A 9 -13.00 -30.75 28.77
N ARG A 10 -13.45 -31.86 28.18
CA ARG A 10 -13.96 -31.90 26.81
C ARG A 10 -15.06 -30.85 26.68
N GLN A 11 -14.87 -29.86 25.80
CA GLN A 11 -15.86 -28.81 25.58
C GLN A 11 -17.15 -29.46 25.07
N LYS A 12 -18.24 -29.34 25.85
CA LYS A 12 -19.55 -29.84 25.45
C LYS A 12 -20.08 -28.97 24.30
N PHE A 13 -20.69 -29.60 23.29
CA PHE A 13 -21.31 -28.89 22.18
C PHE A 13 -22.51 -28.09 22.69
N GLY A 14 -22.47 -26.76 22.55
CA GLY A 14 -23.58 -25.90 22.93
C GLY A 14 -24.70 -25.95 21.89
N TYR A 15 -25.78 -26.67 22.18
CA TYR A 15 -26.93 -26.84 21.27
C TYR A 15 -27.67 -25.52 20.96
N ASN A 16 -27.60 -24.52 21.85
CA ASN A 16 -28.21 -23.21 21.65
C ASN A 16 -27.36 -22.26 20.76
N VAL A 17 -26.16 -22.68 20.33
CA VAL A 17 -25.27 -21.82 19.53
C VAL A 17 -25.40 -22.17 18.06
N ASN A 18 -25.90 -21.21 17.27
CA ASN A 18 -25.83 -21.33 15.81
C ASN A 18 -24.39 -21.10 15.33
N ARG A 19 -23.61 -22.17 15.24
CA ARG A 19 -22.20 -22.16 14.81
C ARG A 19 -22.01 -21.54 13.42
N LYS A 20 -22.95 -21.72 12.49
CA LYS A 20 -22.88 -21.10 11.15
C LYS A 20 -22.90 -19.57 11.26
N ARG A 21 -23.77 -19.01 12.09
CA ARG A 21 -23.83 -17.56 12.33
C ARG A 21 -22.56 -17.06 13.03
N LEU A 22 -22.06 -17.79 14.02
CA LEU A 22 -20.82 -17.43 14.72
C LEU A 22 -19.62 -17.40 13.76
N ASN A 23 -19.47 -18.41 12.91
CA ASN A 23 -18.39 -18.47 11.91
C ASN A 23 -18.50 -17.34 10.89
N ARG A 24 -19.71 -16.99 10.42
CA ARG A 24 -19.91 -15.83 9.52
C ARG A 24 -19.50 -14.53 10.20
N ASN A 25 -19.86 -14.33 11.46
CA ASN A 25 -19.48 -13.14 12.22
C ASN A 25 -17.96 -13.08 12.44
N ALA A 26 -17.33 -14.20 12.80
CA ALA A 26 -15.88 -14.28 12.97
C ALA A 26 -15.15 -13.97 11.65
N ARG A 27 -15.62 -14.52 10.52
CA ARG A 27 -15.06 -14.23 9.18
C ARG A 27 -15.20 -12.76 8.80
N ARG A 28 -16.35 -12.14 9.09
CA ARG A 28 -16.56 -10.69 8.85
C ARG A 28 -15.61 -9.82 9.70
N LYS A 29 -15.38 -10.20 10.96
CA LYS A 29 -14.46 -9.48 11.85
C LYS A 29 -12.98 -9.67 11.47
N ALA A 30 -12.64 -10.83 10.91
CA ALA A 30 -11.30 -11.14 10.44
C ALA A 30 -11.03 -10.63 9.00
N ALA A 31 -12.02 -10.04 8.34
CA ALA A 31 -11.84 -9.51 7.00
C ALA A 31 -10.89 -8.28 7.04
N PRO A 32 -9.85 -8.24 6.19
CA PRO A 32 -8.93 -7.11 6.17
C PRO A 32 -9.63 -5.85 5.66
N ARG A 33 -9.23 -4.69 6.20
CA ARG A 33 -9.59 -3.39 5.62
C ARG A 33 -8.66 -3.13 4.43
N ILE A 34 -9.21 -3.17 3.23
CA ILE A 34 -8.46 -3.01 1.99
C ILE A 34 -8.53 -1.54 1.57
N GLU A 35 -7.37 -0.90 1.42
CA GLU A 35 -7.26 0.51 1.02
C GLU A 35 -7.36 0.68 -0.50
N CYS A 36 -6.70 -0.19 -1.27
CA CYS A 36 -6.75 -0.17 -2.73
C CYS A 36 -8.17 -0.44 -3.24
N SER A 37 -8.69 0.49 -4.05
CA SER A 37 -10.02 0.40 -4.68
C SER A 37 -10.13 -0.81 -5.60
N HIS A 38 -9.15 -1.04 -6.47
CA HIS A 38 -9.13 -2.15 -7.45
C HIS A 38 -9.35 -3.51 -6.77
N ILE A 39 -8.57 -3.80 -5.74
CA ILE A 39 -8.66 -5.05 -4.97
C ILE A 39 -9.99 -5.11 -4.20
N ARG A 40 -10.43 -3.99 -3.60
CA ARG A 40 -11.68 -3.94 -2.83
C ARG A 40 -12.91 -4.20 -3.70
N HIS A 41 -12.96 -3.68 -4.92
CA HIS A 41 -14.06 -3.91 -5.85
C HIS A 41 -14.10 -5.36 -6.34
N ALA A 42 -12.93 -5.97 -6.54
CA ALA A 42 -12.84 -7.36 -6.94
C ALA A 42 -13.01 -8.35 -5.77
N TRP A 43 -13.08 -7.90 -4.52
CA TRP A 43 -13.07 -8.76 -3.33
C TRP A 43 -14.38 -9.53 -3.11
N ASP A 44 -14.29 -10.85 -2.94
CA ASP A 44 -15.44 -11.69 -2.57
C ASP A 44 -15.39 -12.09 -1.09
N GLN A 45 -16.38 -11.67 -0.31
CA GLN A 45 -16.46 -11.95 1.13
C GLN A 45 -16.74 -13.43 1.46
N THR A 46 -17.21 -14.22 0.48
CA THR A 46 -17.52 -15.64 0.66
C THR A 46 -16.27 -16.51 0.57
N LYS A 47 -15.22 -16.03 -0.09
CA LYS A 47 -13.96 -16.75 -0.33
C LYS A 47 -12.93 -16.48 0.77
N SER A 48 -11.83 -17.23 0.72
CA SER A 48 -10.68 -16.99 1.61
C SER A 48 -9.81 -15.86 1.05
N VAL A 49 -9.00 -15.24 1.92
CA VAL A 49 -8.01 -14.23 1.50
C VAL A 49 -7.09 -14.78 0.42
N ARG A 50 -6.55 -15.99 0.63
CA ARG A 50 -5.68 -16.68 -0.33
C ARG A 50 -6.36 -16.82 -1.70
N GLN A 51 -7.60 -17.32 -1.71
CA GLN A 51 -8.34 -17.56 -2.95
C GLN A 51 -8.70 -16.25 -3.67
N ASN A 52 -9.08 -15.20 -2.95
CA ASN A 52 -9.35 -13.90 -3.56
C ASN A 52 -8.11 -13.33 -4.25
N LEU A 53 -6.96 -13.38 -3.58
CA LEU A 53 -5.70 -12.88 -4.14
C LEU A 53 -5.29 -13.72 -5.35
N ALA A 54 -5.33 -15.05 -5.24
CA ALA A 54 -5.07 -15.97 -6.35
C ALA A 54 -5.95 -15.69 -7.58
N GLU A 55 -7.26 -15.45 -7.40
CA GLU A 55 -8.18 -15.15 -8.50
C GLU A 55 -7.87 -13.82 -9.20
N MET A 56 -7.27 -12.87 -8.47
CA MET A 56 -6.76 -11.59 -9.01
C MET A 56 -5.33 -11.72 -9.54
N GLY A 57 -4.69 -12.89 -9.45
CA GLY A 57 -3.28 -13.07 -9.82
C GLY A 57 -2.29 -12.42 -8.85
N LEU A 58 -2.71 -12.16 -7.61
CA LEU A 58 -1.90 -11.62 -6.53
C LEU A 58 -1.42 -12.73 -5.60
N ALA A 59 -0.18 -12.60 -5.12
CA ALA A 59 0.35 -13.52 -4.13
C ALA A 59 -0.09 -13.15 -2.70
N MET A 60 -0.42 -14.16 -1.90
CA MET A 60 -0.75 -13.96 -0.49
C MET A 60 0.47 -13.61 0.36
N ASP A 61 1.62 -14.22 0.07
CA ASP A 61 2.89 -13.96 0.75
C ASP A 61 3.93 -13.49 -0.28
N PRO A 62 4.38 -12.22 -0.22
CA PRO A 62 5.35 -11.69 -1.17
C PRO A 62 6.71 -12.39 -1.08
N ASN A 63 7.14 -12.85 0.10
CA ASN A 63 8.42 -13.54 0.28
C ASN A 63 8.41 -14.94 -0.34
N ARG A 64 7.23 -15.56 -0.40
CA ARG A 64 7.03 -16.82 -1.13
C ARG A 64 6.89 -16.57 -2.64
N ALA A 65 6.32 -15.42 -3.02
CA ALA A 65 6.08 -15.04 -4.41
C ALA A 65 7.36 -14.71 -5.17
N VAL A 66 8.23 -13.92 -4.54
CA VAL A 66 9.50 -13.46 -5.10
C VAL A 66 10.63 -14.26 -4.44
N PRO A 67 11.39 -15.08 -5.18
CA PRO A 67 12.55 -15.77 -4.63
C PRO A 67 13.59 -14.75 -4.16
N LEU A 68 13.64 -14.48 -2.86
CA LEU A 68 14.74 -13.73 -2.29
C LEU A 68 16.00 -14.59 -2.39
N LEU A 69 17.01 -14.13 -3.14
CA LEU A 69 18.34 -14.76 -3.15
C LEU A 69 18.93 -14.67 -1.74
N LYS A 70 18.67 -15.67 -0.90
CA LYS A 70 19.37 -15.81 0.37
C LYS A 70 20.83 -16.12 0.03
N ARG A 71 21.76 -15.23 0.41
CA ARG A 71 23.19 -15.51 0.35
C ARG A 71 23.44 -16.80 1.11
N LYS A 72 23.98 -17.80 0.39
CA LYS A 72 24.06 -19.20 0.81
C LYS A 72 24.81 -19.34 2.14
N VAL A 73 24.12 -19.74 3.20
CA VAL A 73 24.70 -20.62 4.22
C VAL A 73 24.16 -22.00 3.91
N LYS A 74 25.03 -22.85 3.34
CA LYS A 74 24.90 -24.26 2.93
C LYS A 74 23.51 -24.78 2.47
N ALA A 75 23.52 -25.30 1.25
CA ALA A 75 22.40 -25.88 0.52
C ALA A 75 21.48 -26.76 1.38
N MET A 76 20.23 -26.33 1.49
CA MET A 76 19.11 -27.21 1.68
C MET A 76 18.23 -26.99 0.45
N GLU A 77 18.05 -28.03 -0.35
CA GLU A 77 17.13 -28.01 -1.49
C GLU A 77 15.75 -27.65 -0.95
N VAL A 78 15.30 -26.44 -1.25
CA VAL A 78 13.92 -26.06 -1.00
C VAL A 78 13.19 -26.54 -2.22
N ASP A 79 12.47 -27.66 -2.08
CA ASP A 79 11.52 -28.16 -3.07
C ASP A 79 10.70 -26.97 -3.58
N VAL A 80 10.92 -26.61 -4.84
CA VAL A 80 10.10 -25.63 -5.53
C VAL A 80 8.78 -26.35 -5.76
N GLU A 81 7.87 -26.28 -4.78
CA GLU A 81 6.50 -26.75 -4.94
C GLU A 81 5.97 -26.14 -6.25
N GLU A 82 5.74 -27.01 -7.23
CA GLU A 82 5.22 -26.66 -8.54
C GLU A 82 3.94 -25.86 -8.30
N ARG A 83 4.00 -24.55 -8.56
CA ARG A 83 2.86 -23.69 -8.29
C ARG A 83 1.73 -24.19 -9.17
N PRO A 84 0.58 -24.61 -8.62
CA PRO A 84 -0.58 -24.85 -9.45
C PRO A 84 -0.82 -23.57 -10.26
N LYS A 85 -0.95 -23.70 -11.59
CA LYS A 85 -1.26 -22.58 -12.47
C LYS A 85 -2.62 -22.03 -12.05
N GLU A 86 -2.61 -21.08 -11.12
CA GLU A 86 -3.82 -20.43 -10.62
C GLU A 86 -4.42 -19.68 -11.80
N LEU A 87 -5.57 -20.18 -12.28
CA LEU A 87 -6.34 -19.55 -13.33
C LEU A 87 -6.75 -18.16 -12.81
N VAL A 88 -6.05 -17.12 -13.28
CA VAL A 88 -6.38 -15.73 -13.00
C VAL A 88 -7.78 -15.46 -13.57
N ARG A 89 -8.78 -15.40 -12.70
CA ARG A 89 -10.18 -15.24 -13.08
C ARG A 89 -10.54 -13.77 -13.31
N LYS A 90 -9.81 -12.87 -12.66
CA LYS A 90 -10.04 -11.42 -12.64
C LYS A 90 -8.79 -10.65 -13.11
N PRO A 91 -8.40 -10.80 -14.39
CA PRO A 91 -7.16 -10.19 -14.91
C PRO A 91 -7.22 -8.65 -14.93
N TYR A 92 -8.42 -8.06 -14.98
CA TYR A 92 -8.60 -6.61 -14.98
C TYR A 92 -7.93 -5.91 -13.79
N VAL A 93 -7.90 -6.55 -12.61
CA VAL A 93 -7.28 -6.00 -11.41
C VAL A 93 -5.78 -5.79 -11.61
N LEU A 94 -5.09 -6.72 -12.27
CA LEU A 94 -3.66 -6.57 -12.55
C LEU A 94 -3.41 -5.46 -13.56
N ASN A 95 -4.19 -5.42 -14.64
CA ASN A 95 -4.05 -4.40 -15.67
C ASN A 95 -4.24 -2.99 -15.10
N ASP A 96 -5.25 -2.80 -14.25
CA ASP A 96 -5.52 -1.51 -13.61
C ASP A 96 -4.35 -1.12 -12.69
N LEU A 97 -3.86 -2.06 -11.87
CA LEU A 97 -2.73 -1.81 -10.96
C LEU A 97 -1.42 -1.52 -11.71
N GLU A 98 -1.18 -2.21 -12.82
CA GLU A 98 -0.01 -1.98 -13.68
C GLU A 98 -0.09 -0.60 -14.35
N ALA A 99 -1.27 -0.21 -14.83
CA ALA A 99 -1.50 1.12 -15.40
C ALA A 99 -1.29 2.22 -14.35
N GLU A 100 -1.78 2.05 -13.13
CA GLU A 100 -1.54 2.99 -12.03
C GLU A 100 -0.07 3.07 -11.63
N ALA A 101 0.63 1.94 -11.58
CA ALA A 101 2.06 1.89 -11.26
C ALA A 101 2.95 2.48 -12.37
N SER A 102 2.49 2.47 -13.62
CA SER A 102 3.19 3.08 -14.75
C SER A 102 3.13 4.61 -14.72
N LEU A 103 2.24 5.22 -13.92
CA LEU A 103 2.16 6.67 -13.81
C LEU A 103 3.40 7.21 -13.06
N PRO A 104 3.95 8.37 -13.47
CA PRO A 104 5.08 8.95 -12.77
C PRO A 104 4.67 9.33 -11.34
N GLU A 105 5.49 8.94 -10.36
CA GLU A 105 5.28 9.33 -8.97
C GLU A 105 5.29 10.86 -8.83
N LYS A 106 4.31 11.38 -8.08
CA LYS A 106 4.29 12.81 -7.71
C LYS A 106 5.45 13.06 -6.75
N LYS A 107 6.52 13.66 -7.26
CA LYS A 107 7.60 14.18 -6.41
C LYS A 107 7.03 15.31 -5.55
N GLY A 108 7.02 15.11 -4.24
CA GLY A 108 6.75 16.19 -3.29
C GLY A 108 7.93 17.15 -3.33
N ASN A 109 7.68 18.42 -3.67
CA ASN A 109 8.72 19.44 -3.58
C ASN A 109 9.04 19.67 -2.10
N THR A 110 10.32 19.73 -1.75
CA THR A 110 10.75 20.03 -0.36
C THR A 110 10.32 21.43 0.09
N LEU A 111 10.17 22.36 -0.85
CA LEU A 111 9.80 23.75 -0.61
C LEU A 111 8.32 24.02 -0.94
N SER A 112 7.72 24.96 -0.22
CA SER A 112 6.36 25.44 -0.51
C SER A 112 6.30 26.07 -1.89
N ARG A 113 5.09 26.10 -2.47
CA ARG A 113 4.89 26.66 -3.81
C ARG A 113 5.32 28.12 -3.90
N ASP A 114 4.96 28.92 -2.90
CA ASP A 114 5.30 30.34 -2.81
C ASP A 114 6.81 30.59 -2.82
N LEU A 115 7.59 29.76 -2.11
CA LEU A 115 9.03 29.90 -2.06
C LEU A 115 9.68 29.53 -3.41
N ILE A 116 9.14 28.52 -4.09
CA ILE A 116 9.59 28.12 -5.44
C ILE A 116 9.30 29.25 -6.43
N ASP A 117 8.08 29.81 -6.39
CA ASP A 117 7.68 30.89 -7.29
C ASP A 117 8.48 32.17 -6.99
N TYR A 118 8.82 32.43 -5.73
CA TYR A 118 9.73 33.52 -5.37
C TYR A 118 11.16 33.33 -5.90
N VAL A 119 11.74 32.15 -5.70
CA VAL A 119 13.08 31.85 -6.23
C VAL A 119 13.10 31.92 -7.75
N ARG A 120 12.03 31.45 -8.41
CA ARG A 120 11.85 31.59 -9.86
C ARG A 120 11.87 33.06 -10.29
N TYR A 121 11.10 33.91 -9.61
CA TYR A 121 11.07 35.35 -9.87
C TYR A 121 12.46 36.00 -9.71
N MET A 122 13.20 35.64 -8.65
CA MET A 122 14.54 36.17 -8.45
C MET A 122 15.51 35.76 -9.55
N VAL A 123 15.46 34.50 -10.00
CA VAL A 123 16.32 34.00 -11.09
C VAL A 123 15.96 34.68 -12.41
N GLU A 124 14.67 34.86 -12.71
CA GLU A 124 14.22 35.49 -13.97
C GLU A 124 14.57 36.99 -14.05
N ASN A 125 14.47 37.74 -12.94
CA ASN A 125 14.68 39.20 -12.94
C ASN A 125 16.10 39.64 -12.56
N HIS A 126 16.79 38.87 -11.73
CA HIS A 126 18.10 39.23 -11.19
C HIS A 126 19.22 38.27 -11.60
N GLY A 127 18.90 37.14 -12.27
CA GLY A 127 19.89 36.18 -12.77
C GLY A 127 20.79 35.63 -11.66
N GLU A 128 22.10 35.56 -11.92
CA GLU A 128 23.13 35.11 -10.95
C GLU A 128 23.66 36.24 -10.06
N ASN A 129 23.08 37.45 -10.10
CA ASN A 129 23.54 38.59 -9.30
C ASN A 129 22.97 38.55 -7.87
N TYR A 130 23.47 37.62 -7.06
CA TYR A 130 22.99 37.37 -5.69
C TYR A 130 23.02 38.59 -4.76
N LYS A 131 23.93 39.56 -5.00
CA LYS A 131 24.01 40.81 -4.24
C LYS A 131 22.78 41.70 -4.43
N VAL A 132 22.26 41.78 -5.66
CA VAL A 132 21.08 42.60 -5.99
C VAL A 132 19.82 41.93 -5.44
N SER A 133 19.72 40.61 -5.60
CA SER A 133 18.60 39.79 -5.09
C SER A 133 18.43 39.90 -3.57
N GLY A 134 19.52 39.93 -2.80
CA GLY A 134 19.48 40.07 -1.34
C GLY A 134 19.08 41.47 -0.85
N SER A 135 19.45 42.51 -1.59
CA SER A 135 19.14 43.91 -1.22
C SER A 135 17.68 44.32 -1.43
N GLY A 136 16.92 43.62 -2.30
CA GLY A 136 15.49 43.89 -2.53
C GLY A 136 14.56 43.43 -1.38
N LEU A 137 15.04 42.51 -0.53
CA LEU A 137 14.27 41.96 0.60
C LEU A 137 13.91 43.01 1.68
N ALA A 138 14.68 44.09 1.78
CA ALA A 138 14.45 45.16 2.77
C ALA A 138 13.37 46.18 2.34
N GLY A 139 12.95 46.19 1.06
CA GLY A 139 12.01 47.18 0.52
C GLY A 139 10.67 46.65 -0.01
N LEU A 140 10.52 45.33 -0.15
CA LEU A 140 9.41 44.69 -0.87
C LEU A 140 8.35 44.03 0.03
N GLY A 141 8.08 44.58 1.20
CA GLY A 141 6.94 44.16 2.04
C GLY A 141 5.54 44.38 1.43
N ARG A 142 5.41 44.75 0.14
CA ARG A 142 4.11 45.15 -0.45
C ARG A 142 3.90 44.91 -1.96
N ARG A 143 4.68 44.10 -2.68
CA ARG A 143 4.40 43.84 -4.10
C ARG A 143 4.75 42.42 -4.56
N TYR A 144 3.89 41.46 -4.20
CA TYR A 144 3.66 40.33 -5.09
C TYR A 144 2.33 40.60 -5.79
N PRO A 145 2.29 40.77 -7.13
CA PRO A 145 1.02 40.77 -7.84
C PRO A 145 0.46 39.34 -7.74
N GLY A 146 -0.61 39.18 -6.96
CA GLY A 146 -1.37 37.93 -6.93
C GLY A 146 -1.99 37.65 -8.31
N PRO A 147 -2.32 36.38 -8.64
CA PRO A 147 -2.72 35.97 -9.97
C PRO A 147 -4.18 36.34 -10.34
N PHE A 148 -4.73 37.43 -9.79
CA PHE A 148 -6.07 37.91 -10.13
C PHE A 148 -6.05 39.41 -10.44
N GLY A 149 -6.09 39.72 -11.73
CA GLY A 149 -6.34 41.06 -12.27
C GLY A 149 -6.66 40.95 -13.77
N VAL A 150 -7.90 41.26 -14.11
CA VAL A 150 -8.46 41.44 -15.47
C VAL A 150 -7.79 42.62 -16.16
#